data_AF-A0A9E2FDQ6-F1
#
_entry.id   AF-A0A9E2FDQ6-F1
#
_cell.length_a   1.000
_cell.length_b   1.000
_cell.length_c   1.000
_cell.angle_alpha   90.00
_cell.angle_beta   90.00
_cell.angle_gamma   90.00
#
_symmetry.space_group_name_H-M   'P 1'
#
loop_
_entity.id
_entity.type
_entity.pdbx_description
1 polymer ?
#
loop_
_entity_poly.entity_id
_entity_poly.type
_entity_poly.pdbx_seq_one_letter_code
_entity_poly.pdbx_strand_id
1 'polypeptide(L)'
;MTEQIIHGILLALHNIALVGCAAAPFYNRNLVNTRAQFGPKLHYKLDKVVEDTLQGNAPYCMAFIGILFFTGITMPLNHYLFNGAFKQLHLIAISALALKLLCVFAMVVIMWIIFFKINPKLRELMATFKPEEAPATDRESLFFTLRAQRKALCEKCLWFAVGVLVFSAFLGFGT
;
A
#
# COMPACT_ATOMS: atom_id res chain seq x y z
N MET A 1 6.29 -11.05 32.02
CA MET A 1 4.85 -10.80 31.74
C MET A 1 4.65 -9.52 30.92
N THR A 2 5.22 -8.38 31.34
CA THR A 2 5.13 -7.10 30.61
C THR A 2 5.62 -7.16 29.16
N GLU A 3 6.78 -7.79 28.90
CA GLU A 3 7.31 -7.96 27.53
C GLU A 3 6.30 -8.66 26.60
N GLN A 4 5.67 -9.74 27.08
CA GLN A 4 4.71 -10.52 26.30
C GLN A 4 3.42 -9.75 26.03
N ILE A 5 2.94 -8.95 26.98
CA ILE A 5 1.77 -8.08 26.80
C ILE A 5 2.07 -7.04 25.71
N ILE A 6 3.20 -6.34 25.80
CA ILE A 6 3.61 -5.35 24.80
C ILE A 6 3.76 -6.01 23.43
N HIS A 7 4.42 -7.17 23.37
CA HIS A 7 4.58 -7.93 22.13
C HIS A 7 3.23 -8.32 21.52
N GLY A 8 2.27 -8.78 22.34
CA GLY A 8 0.92 -9.11 21.89
C GLY A 8 0.17 -7.92 21.31
N ILE A 9 0.26 -6.75 21.95
CA ILE A 9 -0.33 -5.50 21.44
C ILE A 9 0.32 -5.09 20.11
N LEU A 10 1.65 -5.11 20.03
CA LEU A 10 2.38 -4.79 18.81
C LEU A 10 1.98 -5.73 17.67
N LEU A 11 1.88 -7.03 17.95
CA LEU A 11 1.50 -8.03 16.96
C LEU A 11 0.07 -7.83 16.46
N ALA A 12 -0.87 -7.54 17.36
CA ALA A 12 -2.24 -7.23 16.99
C ALA A 12 -2.31 -6.00 16.07
N LEU A 13 -1.65 -4.90 16.44
CA LEU A 13 -1.60 -3.68 15.62
C LEU A 13 -0.92 -3.93 14.27
N HIS A 14 0.18 -4.68 14.25
CA HIS A 14 0.89 -5.03 13.01
C HIS A 14 0.00 -5.83 12.04
N ASN A 15 -0.75 -6.81 12.56
CA ASN A 15 -1.63 -7.63 11.74
C ASN A 15 -2.83 -6.83 11.21
N ILE A 16 -3.43 -5.96 12.03
CA ILE A 16 -4.50 -5.06 11.56
C ILE A 16 -3.98 -4.14 10.46
N ALA A 17 -2.80 -3.55 10.66
CA ALA A 17 -2.16 -2.70 9.67
C ALA A 17 -1.82 -3.46 8.37
N LEU A 18 -1.40 -4.71 8.48
CA LEU A 18 -1.14 -5.57 7.32
C LEU A 18 -2.39 -5.80 6.47
N VAL A 19 -3.52 -6.15 7.12
CA VAL A 19 -4.80 -6.32 6.44
C VAL A 19 -5.26 -5.02 5.78
N GLY A 20 -5.21 -3.90 6.51
CA GLY A 20 -5.58 -2.59 5.97
C GLY A 20 -4.71 -2.15 4.78
N CYS A 21 -3.42 -2.42 4.86
CA CYS A 21 -2.46 -2.11 3.80
C CYS A 21 -2.68 -2.94 2.53
N ALA A 22 -3.05 -4.22 2.65
CA ALA A 22 -3.32 -5.08 1.50
C ALA A 22 -4.72 -4.88 0.91
N ALA A 23 -5.70 -4.51 1.74
CA ALA A 23 -7.09 -4.30 1.32
C ALA A 23 -7.23 -3.13 0.33
N ALA A 24 -6.60 -1.99 0.63
CA ALA A 24 -6.68 -0.79 -0.22
C ALA A 24 -6.28 -1.04 -1.69
N PRO A 25 -5.09 -1.59 -2.01
CA PRO A 25 -4.71 -1.87 -3.41
C PRO A 25 -5.61 -2.93 -4.05
N PHE A 26 -6.10 -3.92 -3.30
CA PHE A 26 -7.01 -4.94 -3.81
C PHE A 26 -8.34 -4.34 -4.29
N TYR A 27 -9.04 -3.59 -3.43
CA TYR A 27 -10.32 -2.97 -3.79
C TYR A 27 -10.16 -1.87 -4.85
N ASN A 28 -9.11 -1.06 -4.75
CA ASN A 28 -8.83 -0.02 -5.73
C ASN A 28 -8.56 -0.61 -7.13
N ARG A 29 -7.82 -1.72 -7.20
CA ARG A 29 -7.60 -2.44 -8.47
C ARG A 29 -8.91 -2.96 -9.04
N ASN A 30 -9.76 -3.57 -8.21
CA ASN A 30 -11.06 -4.06 -8.65
C ASN A 30 -11.93 -2.93 -9.21
N LEU A 31 -12.00 -1.80 -8.50
CA LEU A 31 -12.74 -0.61 -8.95
C LEU A 31 -12.28 -0.11 -10.32
N VAL A 32 -10.97 -0.01 -10.55
CA VAL A 32 -10.40 0.41 -11.84
C VAL A 32 -10.71 -0.60 -12.95
N ASN A 33 -10.66 -1.91 -12.67
CA ASN A 33 -11.02 -2.94 -13.64
C ASN A 33 -12.51 -2.91 -13.99
N THR A 34 -13.40 -2.72 -13.01
CA THR A 34 -14.83 -2.56 -13.25
C THR A 34 -15.11 -1.31 -14.09
N ARG A 35 -14.42 -0.19 -13.81
CA ARG A 35 -14.52 1.01 -14.65
C ARG A 35 -14.20 0.66 -16.11
N ALA A 36 -13.15 -0.11 -16.39
CA ALA A 36 -12.71 -0.38 -17.76
C ALA A 36 -13.82 -0.94 -18.69
N GLN A 37 -14.90 -1.52 -18.14
CA GLN A 37 -16.07 -1.99 -18.88
C GLN A 37 -16.91 -0.86 -19.54
N PHE A 38 -16.79 0.38 -19.05
CA PHE A 38 -17.54 1.55 -19.57
C PHE A 38 -16.87 2.23 -20.78
N GLY A 39 -15.81 1.62 -21.32
CA GLY A 39 -15.09 2.10 -22.49
C GLY A 39 -13.95 3.08 -22.17
N PRO A 40 -13.18 3.49 -23.20
CA PRO A 40 -11.95 4.26 -23.03
C PRO A 40 -12.16 5.76 -22.87
N LYS A 41 -13.39 6.27 -23.08
CA LYS A 41 -13.69 7.71 -23.00
C LYS A 41 -13.89 8.16 -21.54
N LEU A 42 -13.64 9.43 -21.30
CA LEU A 42 -13.96 10.08 -20.02
C LEU A 42 -15.47 10.18 -19.81
N HIS A 43 -15.94 9.68 -18.66
CA HIS A 43 -17.31 9.83 -18.19
C HIS A 43 -17.28 10.65 -16.91
N TYR A 44 -17.39 11.98 -17.00
CA TYR A 44 -17.06 12.90 -15.90
C TYR A 44 -17.62 12.49 -14.54
N LYS A 45 -18.93 12.21 -14.44
CA LYS A 45 -19.57 11.83 -13.16
C LYS A 45 -19.04 10.50 -12.61
N LEU A 46 -18.89 9.49 -13.47
CA LEU A 46 -18.37 8.17 -13.10
C LEU A 46 -16.90 8.26 -12.68
N ASP A 47 -16.08 8.90 -13.52
CA ASP A 47 -14.65 9.04 -13.28
C ASP A 47 -14.36 9.90 -12.07
N LYS A 48 -15.17 10.92 -11.78
CA LYS A 48 -15.05 11.70 -10.54
C LYS A 48 -15.24 10.84 -9.30
N VAL A 49 -16.32 10.06 -9.25
CA VAL A 49 -16.57 9.15 -8.11
C VAL A 49 -15.45 8.13 -7.95
N VAL A 50 -14.95 7.57 -9.06
CA VAL A 50 -13.82 6.63 -9.03
C VAL A 50 -12.56 7.31 -8.50
N GLU A 51 -12.20 8.49 -9.02
CA GLU A 51 -10.99 9.20 -8.59
C GLU A 51 -11.08 9.69 -7.15
N ASP A 52 -12.22 10.20 -6.71
CA ASP A 52 -12.45 10.64 -5.33
C ASP A 52 -12.33 9.46 -4.36
N THR A 53 -12.88 8.29 -4.73
CA THR A 53 -12.73 7.05 -3.93
C THR A 53 -11.27 6.61 -3.84
N LEU A 54 -10.55 6.58 -4.97
CA LEU A 54 -9.16 6.12 -5.02
C LEU A 54 -8.23 7.07 -4.26
N GLN A 55 -8.44 8.38 -4.38
CA GLN A 55 -7.66 9.39 -3.66
C GLN A 55 -8.00 9.43 -2.18
N GLY A 56 -9.27 9.25 -1.80
CA GLY A 56 -9.71 9.15 -0.42
C GLY A 56 -9.13 7.93 0.31
N ASN A 57 -8.86 6.83 -0.39
CA ASN A 57 -8.24 5.63 0.17
C ASN A 57 -6.72 5.76 0.40
N ALA A 58 -6.04 6.67 -0.32
CA ALA A 58 -4.59 6.75 -0.29
C ALA A 58 -3.98 7.16 1.07
N PRO A 59 -4.55 8.14 1.83
CA PRO A 59 -4.09 8.46 3.18
C PRO A 59 -4.15 7.27 4.15
N TYR A 60 -5.21 6.45 4.08
CA TYR A 60 -5.34 5.27 4.95
C TYR A 60 -4.25 4.24 4.67
N CYS A 61 -3.94 3.99 3.40
CA CYS A 61 -2.85 3.09 3.02
C CYS A 61 -1.48 3.60 3.54
N MET A 62 -1.22 4.91 3.45
CA MET A 62 -0.02 5.52 4.03
C MET A 62 0.04 5.34 5.56
N ALA A 63 -1.08 5.55 6.26
CA ALA A 63 -1.15 5.35 7.71
C ALA A 63 -0.89 3.89 8.09
N PHE A 64 -1.53 2.93 7.40
CA PHE A 64 -1.33 1.50 7.67
C PHE A 64 0.10 1.05 7.39
N ILE A 65 0.72 1.49 6.29
CA ILE A 65 2.15 1.21 6.02
C ILE A 65 3.05 1.79 7.12
N GLY A 66 2.76 3.02 7.58
CA GLY A 66 3.46 3.62 8.70
C GLY A 66 3.38 2.75 9.95
N ILE A 67 2.17 2.35 10.35
CA ILE A 67 1.95 1.47 11.52
C ILE A 67 2.67 0.14 11.34
N LEU A 68 2.59 -0.49 10.17
CA LEU A 68 3.30 -1.73 9.83
C LEU A 68 4.81 -1.60 10.05
N PHE A 69 5.40 -0.51 9.55
CA PHE A 69 6.82 -0.24 9.65
C PHE A 69 7.24 0.00 11.11
N PHE A 70 6.52 0.87 11.83
CA PHE A 70 6.80 1.15 13.24
C PHE A 70 6.66 -0.09 14.11
N THR A 71 5.52 -0.79 14.05
CA THR A 71 5.31 -2.02 14.83
C THR A 71 6.33 -3.11 14.48
N GLY A 72 6.72 -3.23 13.20
CA GLY A 72 7.74 -4.18 12.75
C GLY A 72 9.12 -3.93 13.35
N ILE A 73 9.52 -2.67 13.52
CA ILE A 73 10.79 -2.29 14.18
C ILE A 73 10.68 -2.40 15.70
N THR A 74 9.55 -2.02 16.28
CA THR A 74 9.38 -2.02 17.74
C THR A 74 9.36 -3.44 18.32
N MET A 75 8.91 -4.46 17.57
CA MET A 75 8.93 -5.86 18.06
C MET A 75 10.32 -6.38 18.45
N PRO A 76 11.36 -6.34 17.57
CA PRO A 76 12.70 -6.77 17.95
C PRO A 76 13.33 -5.84 19.00
N LEU A 77 13.03 -4.54 18.98
CA LEU A 77 13.49 -3.60 20.00
C LEU A 77 12.88 -3.88 21.38
N ASN A 78 11.61 -4.28 21.44
CA ASN A 78 10.95 -4.71 22.67
C ASN A 78 11.71 -5.90 23.28
N HIS A 79 12.05 -6.90 22.47
CA HIS A 79 12.84 -8.03 22.97
C HIS A 79 14.23 -7.61 23.47
N TYR A 80 14.92 -6.76 22.70
CA TYR A 80 16.23 -6.21 23.09
C TYR A 80 16.17 -5.43 24.41
N LEU A 81 15.13 -4.63 24.63
CA LEU A 81 14.97 -3.83 25.85
C LEU A 81 14.85 -4.68 27.11
N PHE A 82 14.17 -5.82 27.04
CA PHE A 82 13.94 -6.70 28.20
C PHE A 82 15.06 -7.74 28.40
N ASN A 83 15.72 -8.19 27.33
CA ASN A 83 16.69 -9.29 27.37
C ASN A 83 18.14 -8.84 27.14
N GLY A 84 18.38 -7.57 26.77
CA GLY A 84 19.70 -7.02 26.48
C GLY A 84 20.33 -7.52 25.17
N ALA A 85 19.62 -8.36 24.41
CA ALA A 85 20.09 -8.94 23.15
C ALA A 85 18.93 -9.13 22.17
N PHE A 86 19.25 -9.15 20.87
CA PHE A 86 18.27 -9.52 19.86
C PHE A 86 18.04 -11.02 19.86
N LYS A 87 16.82 -11.44 19.49
CA LYS A 87 16.48 -12.85 19.39
C LYS A 87 17.37 -13.50 18.32
N GLN A 88 18.04 -14.59 18.68
CA GLN A 88 18.78 -15.39 17.72
C GLN A 88 17.78 -16.01 16.73
N LEU A 89 18.01 -15.78 15.44
CA LEU A 89 17.15 -16.28 14.37
C LEU A 89 17.95 -17.24 13.50
N HIS A 90 17.30 -18.32 13.07
CA HIS A 90 17.87 -19.20 12.06
C HIS A 90 18.13 -18.43 10.75
N LEU A 91 19.11 -18.87 9.95
CA LEU A 91 19.47 -18.21 8.68
C LEU A 91 18.27 -18.01 7.74
N ILE A 92 17.36 -18.98 7.71
CA ILE A 92 16.12 -18.90 6.94
C ILE A 92 15.20 -17.78 7.46
N ALA A 93 15.04 -17.66 8.78
CA ALA A 93 14.23 -16.60 9.39
C ALA A 93 14.85 -15.21 9.17
N ILE A 94 16.18 -15.09 9.21
CA ILE A 94 16.90 -13.85 8.86
C ILE A 94 16.66 -13.48 7.40
N SER A 95 16.79 -14.45 6.49
CA SER A 95 16.58 -14.22 5.06
C SER A 95 15.14 -13.80 4.76
N ALA A 96 14.16 -14.47 5.38
CA ALA A 96 12.76 -14.12 5.29
C ALA A 96 12.47 -12.72 5.84
N LEU A 97 13.07 -12.34 6.97
CA LEU A 97 12.96 -10.99 7.53
C LEU A 97 13.52 -9.93 6.57
N ALA A 98 14.69 -10.17 5.99
CA ALA A 98 15.31 -9.26 5.03
C ALA A 98 14.43 -9.06 3.79
N LEU A 99 13.90 -10.16 3.21
CA LEU A 99 12.99 -10.09 2.07
C LEU A 99 11.68 -9.37 2.42
N LYS A 100 11.11 -9.63 3.61
CA LYS A 100 9.94 -8.91 4.13
C LYS A 100 10.20 -7.40 4.19
N LEU A 101 11.34 -6.98 4.74
CA LEU A 101 11.70 -5.57 4.84
C LEU A 101 11.88 -4.92 3.47
N LEU A 102 12.49 -5.61 2.50
CA LEU A 102 12.62 -5.14 1.12
C LEU A 102 11.24 -4.91 0.47
N CYS A 103 10.29 -5.84 0.66
CA CYS A 103 8.93 -5.66 0.17
C CYS A 103 8.24 -4.45 0.81
N VAL A 104 8.32 -4.30 2.14
CA VAL A 104 7.73 -3.14 2.85
C VAL A 104 8.35 -1.83 2.35
N PHE A 105 9.67 -1.76 2.19
CA PHE A 105 10.34 -0.57 1.68
C PHE A 105 9.90 -0.23 0.25
N ALA A 106 9.79 -1.23 -0.63
CA ALA A 106 9.29 -1.04 -1.98
C ALA A 106 7.84 -0.50 -1.98
N MET A 107 6.98 -0.99 -1.08
CA MET A 107 5.61 -0.49 -0.92
C MET A 107 5.58 0.97 -0.46
N VAL A 108 6.42 1.36 0.50
CA VAL A 108 6.56 2.76 0.95
C VAL A 108 6.94 3.66 -0.22
N VAL A 109 7.93 3.27 -1.02
CA VAL A 109 8.38 4.04 -2.20
C VAL A 109 7.26 4.17 -3.23
N ILE A 110 6.54 3.08 -3.52
CA ILE A 110 5.40 3.11 -4.44
C ILE A 110 4.33 4.08 -3.96
N MET A 111 3.96 3.99 -2.68
CA MET A 111 2.92 4.85 -2.12
C MET A 111 3.35 6.31 -2.07
N TRP A 112 4.62 6.59 -1.81
CA TRP A 112 5.20 7.93 -1.92
C TRP A 112 5.02 8.50 -3.34
N ILE A 113 5.34 7.71 -4.38
CA ILE A 113 5.18 8.13 -5.78
C ILE A 113 3.71 8.39 -6.09
N ILE A 114 2.80 7.50 -5.69
CA ILE A 114 1.36 7.67 -5.95
C ILE A 114 0.83 8.93 -5.26
N PHE A 115 1.14 9.11 -3.97
CA PHE A 115 0.58 10.17 -3.14
C PHE A 115 1.11 11.56 -3.50
N PHE A 116 2.43 11.69 -3.71
CA PHE A 116 3.06 12.99 -3.93
C PHE A 116 3.24 13.36 -5.41
N LYS A 117 3.22 12.40 -6.34
CA LYS A 117 3.42 12.69 -7.77
C LYS A 117 2.18 12.45 -8.63
N ILE A 118 1.52 11.31 -8.50
CA ILE A 118 0.45 10.92 -9.43
C ILE A 118 -0.91 11.50 -9.02
N ASN A 119 -1.33 11.31 -7.78
CA ASN A 119 -2.64 11.78 -7.29
C ASN A 119 -2.82 13.30 -7.41
N PRO A 120 -1.84 14.16 -7.09
CA PRO A 120 -1.99 15.61 -7.24
C PRO A 120 -2.23 16.01 -8.70
N LYS A 121 -1.48 15.42 -9.63
CA LYS A 121 -1.63 15.67 -11.08
C LYS A 121 -2.98 15.19 -11.62
N LEU A 122 -3.45 14.03 -11.17
CA LEU A 122 -4.78 13.52 -11.54
C LEU A 122 -5.89 14.45 -11.03
N ARG A 123 -5.76 14.97 -9.81
CA ARG A 123 -6.72 15.94 -9.24
C ARG A 123 -6.74 17.25 -10.03
N GLU A 124 -5.57 17.76 -10.42
CA GLU A 124 -5.44 18.94 -11.25
C GLU A 124 -6.10 18.74 -12.62
N LEU A 125 -5.79 17.64 -13.33
CA LEU A 125 -6.41 17.32 -14.62
C LEU A 125 -7.93 17.18 -14.51
N MET A 126 -8.40 16.47 -13.49
CA MET A 126 -9.84 16.27 -13.27
C MET A 126 -10.59 17.58 -13.01
N ALA A 127 -9.96 18.55 -12.33
CA ALA A 127 -10.53 19.87 -12.11
C ALA A 127 -10.67 20.70 -13.39
N THR A 128 -9.90 20.38 -14.45
CA THR A 128 -10.01 21.07 -15.74
C THR A 128 -11.12 20.55 -16.65
N PHE A 129 -11.65 19.35 -16.38
CA PHE A 129 -12.74 18.76 -17.16
C PHE A 129 -14.10 19.28 -16.68
N LYS A 130 -15.01 19.55 -17.61
CA LYS A 130 -16.40 19.93 -17.30
C LYS A 130 -17.38 18.85 -17.78
N PRO A 131 -18.56 18.71 -17.13
CA PRO A 131 -19.55 17.71 -17.52
C PRO A 131 -20.13 17.90 -18.93
N GLU A 132 -20.28 19.15 -19.39
CA GLU A 132 -20.95 19.48 -20.66
C GLU A 132 -19.98 19.70 -21.84
N GLU A 133 -18.67 19.74 -21.58
CA GLU A 133 -17.66 20.01 -22.61
C GLU A 133 -16.81 18.76 -22.88
N ALA A 134 -16.57 18.45 -24.15
CA ALA A 134 -15.62 17.40 -24.51
C ALA A 134 -14.21 17.83 -24.05
N PRO A 135 -13.48 16.98 -23.30
CA PRO A 135 -12.14 17.31 -22.84
C PRO A 135 -11.17 17.46 -24.02
N ALA A 136 -10.16 18.32 -23.86
CA ALA A 136 -9.08 18.42 -24.83
C ALA A 136 -8.34 17.06 -24.92
N THR A 137 -8.12 16.59 -26.15
CA THR A 137 -7.64 15.22 -26.44
C THR A 137 -6.28 14.92 -25.81
N ASP A 138 -5.40 15.92 -25.73
CA ASP A 138 -4.08 15.85 -25.09
C ASP A 138 -4.20 15.61 -23.58
N ARG A 139 -5.09 16.35 -22.91
CA ARG A 139 -5.32 16.25 -21.46
C ARG A 139 -6.04 14.96 -21.08
N GLU A 140 -7.00 14.53 -21.90
CA GLU A 140 -7.68 13.25 -21.70
C GLU A 140 -6.68 12.10 -21.80
N SER A 141 -5.84 12.08 -22.83
CA SER A 141 -4.80 11.05 -23.00
C SER A 141 -3.80 11.01 -21.84
N LEU A 142 -3.35 12.18 -21.36
CA LEU A 142 -2.48 12.28 -20.20
C LEU A 142 -3.16 11.74 -18.93
N PHE A 143 -4.43 12.07 -18.71
CA PHE A 143 -5.21 11.58 -17.57
C PHE A 143 -5.28 10.06 -17.54
N PHE A 144 -5.63 9.42 -18.66
CA PHE A 144 -5.67 7.96 -18.74
C PHE A 144 -4.30 7.30 -18.60
N THR A 145 -3.24 7.93 -19.11
CA THR A 145 -1.86 7.46 -18.94
C THR A 145 -1.46 7.43 -17.47
N LEU A 146 -1.73 8.52 -16.73
CA LEU A 146 -1.44 8.60 -15.29
C LEU A 146 -2.27 7.59 -14.48
N ARG A 147 -3.53 7.34 -14.86
CA ARG A 147 -4.35 6.30 -14.24
C ARG A 147 -3.80 4.91 -14.45
N ALA A 148 -3.33 4.60 -15.67
CA ALA A 148 -2.69 3.33 -16.00
C ALA A 148 -1.39 3.13 -15.19
N GLN A 149 -0.56 4.18 -15.07
CA GLN A 149 0.64 4.16 -14.24
C GLN A 149 0.31 3.90 -12.76
N ARG A 150 -0.68 4.61 -12.21
CA ARG A 150 -1.15 4.38 -10.83
C ARG A 150 -1.63 2.94 -10.63
N LYS A 151 -2.42 2.41 -11.57
CA LYS A 151 -2.90 1.02 -11.53
C LYS A 151 -1.73 0.04 -11.48
N ALA A 152 -0.77 0.18 -12.38
CA ALA A 152 0.40 -0.71 -12.44
C ALA A 152 1.23 -0.66 -11.15
N LEU A 153 1.39 0.52 -10.54
CA LEU A 153 2.04 0.68 -9.25
C LEU A 153 1.25 0.02 -8.11
N CYS A 154 -0.08 0.18 -8.07
CA CYS A 154 -0.93 -0.50 -7.10
C CYS A 154 -0.87 -2.03 -7.24
N GLU A 155 -0.79 -2.56 -8.47
CA GLU A 155 -0.63 -3.99 -8.73
C GLU A 155 0.72 -4.51 -8.22
N LYS A 156 1.81 -3.77 -8.45
CA LYS A 156 3.12 -4.10 -7.88
C LYS A 156 3.09 -4.05 -6.35
N CYS A 157 2.42 -3.05 -5.77
CA CYS A 157 2.26 -2.92 -4.32
C CYS A 157 1.52 -4.13 -3.73
N LEU A 158 0.47 -4.60 -4.39
CA LEU A 158 -0.26 -5.81 -3.98
C LEU A 158 0.65 -7.05 -4.00
N TRP A 159 1.48 -7.22 -5.02
CA TRP A 159 2.44 -8.33 -5.07
C TRP A 159 3.48 -8.27 -3.94
N PHE A 160 3.97 -7.07 -3.60
CA PHE A 160 4.84 -6.91 -2.43
C PHE A 160 4.12 -7.23 -1.12
N ALA A 161 2.85 -6.85 -0.96
CA ALA A 161 2.05 -7.22 0.20
C ALA A 161 1.87 -8.74 0.33
N VAL A 162 1.65 -9.44 -0.79
CA VAL A 162 1.65 -10.91 -0.82
C VAL A 162 3.01 -11.47 -0.42
N GLY A 163 4.11 -10.90 -0.94
CA GLY A 163 5.47 -11.27 -0.52
C GLY A 163 5.68 -11.14 0.99
N VAL A 164 5.23 -10.03 1.60
CA VAL A 164 5.27 -9.82 3.05
C VAL A 164 4.56 -10.95 3.81
N LEU A 165 3.39 -11.37 3.35
CA LEU A 165 2.63 -12.48 3.96
C LEU A 165 3.39 -13.80 3.84
N VAL A 166 3.88 -14.13 2.64
CA VAL A 166 4.62 -15.36 2.38
C VAL A 166 5.88 -15.42 3.23
N PHE A 167 6.70 -14.38 3.25
CA PHE A 167 7.93 -14.35 4.04
C PHE A 167 7.67 -14.37 5.54
N SER A 168 6.54 -13.81 6.00
CA SER A 168 6.16 -13.86 7.42
C SER A 168 5.95 -15.30 7.91
N ALA A 169 5.52 -16.22 7.06
CA ALA A 169 5.34 -17.64 7.43
C ALA A 169 6.66 -18.34 7.82
N PHE A 170 7.80 -17.85 7.33
CA PHE A 170 9.12 -18.43 7.59
C PHE A 170 9.83 -17.80 8.79
N LEU A 171 9.23 -16.80 9.47
CA LEU A 171 9.83 -16.16 10.65
C LEU A 171 9.89 -17.08 11.88
N GLY A 172 9.01 -18.08 11.96
CA GLY A 172 9.04 -19.13 12.99
C GLY A 172 9.94 -20.31 12.65
N PHE A 173 10.70 -20.25 11.55
CA PHE A 173 11.52 -21.38 11.13
C PHE A 173 12.74 -21.52 12.06
N GLY A 174 12.84 -22.67 12.73
CA GLY A 174 13.97 -22.98 13.61
C GLY A 174 14.03 -22.12 14.89
N THR A 175 12.92 -21.46 15.25
CA THR A 175 12.71 -20.85 16.58
C THR A 175 12.13 -21.84 17.58
#